data_AF-A0A2G5ESC4-F1
#
_entry.id   AF-A0A2G5ESC4-F1
#
_cell.length_a   1.000
_cell.length_b   1.000
_cell.length_c   1.000
_cell.angle_alpha   90.00
_cell.angle_beta   90.00
_cell.angle_gamma   90.00
#
_symmetry.space_group_name_H-M   'P 1'
#
loop_
_entity.id
_entity.type
_entity.pdbx_description
1 polymer ?
#
loop_
_entity_poly.entity_id
_entity_poly.type
_entity_poly.pdbx_seq_one_letter_code
_entity_poly.pdbx_strand_id
1 'polypeptide(L)'
;MKQNQTHGCDSQHQSPPQDHTSSISDEEHWPLSDDKPYFHVVFLKSQVSGIYQLVLPTKMSSILPQAVVPVVLTRLDKNWKMNYIGEGLSHKRFDSGWKNFVIDNNLKVGDGCVFELSECSKDCLKFRVQILEGDFPSELLDRVDGKCSDTPILID
;
A
#
# COMPACT_ATOMS: atom_id res chain seq x y z
N MET A 1 57.75 -46.35 12.19
CA MET A 1 56.93 -46.44 13.42
C MET A 1 55.86 -45.37 13.35
N LYS A 2 54.63 -45.78 13.69
CA LYS A 2 53.36 -45.03 13.79
C LYS A 2 52.62 -44.71 12.48
N GLN A 3 51.43 -45.32 12.41
CA GLN A 3 50.31 -45.13 11.48
C GLN A 3 49.73 -43.71 11.65
N ASN A 4 48.88 -43.19 10.75
CA ASN A 4 47.42 -43.29 10.86
C ASN A 4 46.74 -42.97 9.51
N GLN A 5 45.67 -43.74 9.20
CA GLN A 5 44.70 -43.51 8.14
C GLN A 5 43.57 -42.56 8.59
N THR A 6 42.96 -41.84 7.64
CA THR A 6 41.50 -41.54 7.53
C THR A 6 41.27 -40.80 6.19
N HIS A 7 40.53 -41.37 5.22
CA HIS A 7 39.13 -41.05 4.83
C HIS A 7 38.91 -39.53 4.60
N GLY A 8 38.41 -38.98 3.49
CA GLY A 8 37.51 -39.44 2.41
C GLY A 8 36.50 -38.29 2.17
N CYS A 9 36.23 -37.94 0.90
CA CYS A 9 35.06 -37.23 0.35
C CYS A 9 34.44 -36.02 1.10
N ASP A 10 34.45 -34.83 0.52
CA ASP A 10 33.36 -34.31 -0.33
C ASP A 10 33.46 -32.79 -0.50
N SER A 11 33.37 -32.38 -1.76
CA SER A 11 33.27 -30.99 -2.17
C SER A 11 31.94 -30.39 -1.72
N GLN A 12 31.97 -29.31 -0.96
CA GLN A 12 30.82 -28.42 -0.83
C GLN A 12 31.25 -27.00 -1.21
N HIS A 13 30.74 -26.55 -2.36
CA HIS A 13 30.73 -25.15 -2.76
C HIS A 13 29.98 -24.34 -1.70
N GLN A 14 30.68 -23.43 -1.02
CA GLN A 14 30.04 -22.34 -0.31
C GLN A 14 29.82 -21.20 -1.29
N SER A 15 28.56 -20.94 -1.65
CA SER A 15 28.17 -19.71 -2.33
C SER A 15 28.41 -18.52 -1.40
N PRO A 16 28.77 -17.33 -1.92
CA PRO A 16 28.95 -16.13 -1.10
C PRO A 16 27.64 -15.75 -0.39
N PRO A 17 27.70 -14.98 0.71
CA PRO A 17 26.50 -14.44 1.35
C PRO A 17 25.71 -13.65 0.30
N GLN A 18 24.44 -14.01 0.12
CA GLN A 18 23.56 -13.21 -0.70
C GLN A 18 23.25 -11.93 0.08
N ASP A 19 23.91 -10.85 -0.31
CA ASP A 19 23.43 -9.51 0.00
C ASP A 19 22.01 -9.42 -0.55
N HIS A 20 21.03 -9.46 0.34
CA HIS A 20 19.68 -9.01 0.05
C HIS A 20 19.72 -7.47 0.01
N THR A 21 20.39 -6.95 -1.02
CA THR A 21 20.12 -5.60 -1.49
C THR A 21 18.69 -5.65 -1.98
N SER A 22 17.76 -5.22 -1.13
CA SER A 22 16.42 -4.82 -1.55
C SER A 22 16.61 -3.97 -2.80
N SER A 23 16.23 -4.51 -3.96
CA SER A 23 16.18 -3.72 -5.16
C SER A 23 15.12 -2.67 -4.88
N ILE A 24 15.56 -1.49 -4.49
CA ILE A 24 14.75 -0.29 -4.53
C ILE A 24 14.33 -0.20 -5.99
N SER A 25 13.13 -0.68 -6.30
CA SER A 25 12.46 -0.31 -7.53
C SER A 25 12.45 1.21 -7.53
N ASP A 26 12.84 1.82 -8.64
CA ASP A 26 12.69 3.26 -8.88
C ASP A 26 11.19 3.60 -8.98
N GLU A 27 10.39 3.23 -7.98
CA GLU A 27 9.06 3.75 -7.79
C GLU A 27 9.25 5.21 -7.42
N GLU A 28 9.21 6.06 -8.44
CA GLU A 28 9.26 7.50 -8.33
C GLU A 28 8.09 7.96 -7.44
N HIS A 29 8.37 8.05 -6.15
CA HIS A 29 7.48 8.59 -5.15
C HIS A 29 7.47 10.10 -5.32
N TRP A 30 6.34 10.64 -5.78
CA TRP A 30 6.18 12.09 -5.93
C TRP A 30 5.83 12.75 -4.58
N PRO A 31 6.31 13.98 -4.33
CA PRO A 31 5.84 14.75 -3.20
C PRO A 31 4.36 15.08 -3.37
N LEU A 32 3.61 15.05 -2.26
CA LEU A 32 2.25 15.59 -2.21
C LEU A 32 2.27 17.09 -2.44
N SER A 33 1.20 17.61 -3.02
CA SER A 33 0.99 19.03 -3.24
C SER A 33 0.48 19.67 -1.95
N ASP A 34 1.10 20.78 -1.52
CA ASP A 34 0.74 21.45 -0.27
C ASP A 34 -0.70 21.99 -0.24
N ASP A 35 -1.31 22.20 -1.42
CA ASP A 35 -2.63 22.81 -1.60
C ASP A 35 -3.75 21.79 -1.84
N LYS A 36 -3.45 20.50 -1.97
CA LYS A 36 -4.43 19.49 -2.37
C LYS A 36 -4.90 18.63 -1.19
N PRO A 37 -6.23 18.42 -1.04
CA PRO A 37 -6.74 17.47 -0.06
C PRO A 37 -6.24 16.05 -0.35
N TYR A 38 -5.85 15.34 0.69
CA TYR A 38 -5.47 13.94 0.59
C TYR A 38 -5.97 13.12 1.78
N PHE A 39 -6.03 11.80 1.58
CA PHE A 39 -6.26 10.85 2.66
C PHE A 39 -5.40 9.61 2.45
N HIS A 40 -5.12 8.89 3.53
CA HIS A 40 -4.45 7.60 3.47
C HIS A 40 -5.34 6.51 4.03
N VAL A 41 -5.09 5.27 3.59
CA VAL A 41 -5.77 4.07 4.07
C VAL A 41 -4.72 2.98 4.21
N VAL A 42 -4.73 2.28 5.34
CA VAL A 42 -4.04 0.99 5.51
C VAL A 42 -5.07 -0.10 5.30
N PHE A 43 -4.80 -1.03 4.39
CA PHE A 43 -5.81 -1.99 3.95
C PHE A 43 -6.00 -3.15 4.92
N LEU A 44 -7.25 -3.37 5.29
CA LEU A 44 -7.74 -4.51 6.03
C LEU A 44 -8.27 -5.57 5.07
N LYS A 45 -8.48 -6.78 5.60
CA LYS A 45 -8.92 -7.95 4.82
C LYS A 45 -10.13 -7.67 3.92
N SER A 46 -11.13 -6.93 4.40
CA SER A 46 -12.35 -6.61 3.64
C SER A 46 -12.13 -5.67 2.45
N GLN A 47 -11.05 -4.88 2.45
CA GLN A 47 -10.72 -3.93 1.38
C GLN A 47 -9.93 -4.61 0.26
N VAL A 48 -9.16 -5.65 0.56
CA VAL A 48 -8.29 -6.34 -0.42
C VAL A 48 -8.69 -7.79 -0.71
N SER A 49 -9.66 -8.34 0.00
CA SER A 49 -10.15 -9.70 -0.22
C SER A 49 -11.63 -9.84 0.19
N GLY A 50 -12.31 -10.86 -0.35
CA GLY A 50 -13.72 -11.10 -0.08
C GLY A 50 -14.63 -10.06 -0.74
N ILE A 51 -15.03 -9.03 0.02
CA ILE A 51 -16.02 -8.03 -0.43
C ILE A 51 -15.42 -6.89 -1.27
N TYR A 52 -14.10 -6.64 -1.16
CA TYR A 52 -13.39 -5.56 -1.86
C TYR A 52 -14.11 -4.20 -1.73
N GLN A 53 -14.36 -3.78 -0.49
CA GLN A 53 -15.08 -2.53 -0.24
C GLN A 53 -14.16 -1.48 0.37
N LEU A 54 -13.92 -0.39 -0.36
CA LEU A 54 -13.24 0.79 0.17
C LEU A 54 -14.25 1.87 0.58
N VAL A 55 -14.42 2.04 1.89
CA VAL A 55 -15.12 3.19 2.48
C VAL A 55 -14.13 4.33 2.66
N LEU A 56 -14.50 5.53 2.22
CA LEU A 56 -13.65 6.72 2.33
C LEU A 56 -13.73 7.30 3.75
N PRO A 57 -12.63 7.88 4.28
CA PRO A 57 -12.63 8.54 5.58
C PRO A 57 -13.67 9.68 5.65
N THR A 58 -14.38 9.77 6.77
CA THR A 58 -15.43 10.79 6.99
C THR A 58 -14.95 12.23 6.80
N LYS A 59 -13.65 12.50 7.03
CA LYS A 59 -13.03 13.81 6.77
C LYS A 59 -13.14 14.27 5.32
N MET A 60 -13.24 13.33 4.37
CA MET A 60 -13.42 13.65 2.94
C MET A 60 -14.88 14.01 2.60
N SER A 61 -15.82 13.76 3.51
CA SER A 61 -17.25 13.91 3.23
C SER A 61 -17.69 15.34 2.96
N SER A 62 -17.04 16.34 3.54
CA SER A 62 -17.34 17.76 3.28
C SER A 62 -16.77 18.26 1.95
N ILE A 63 -15.76 17.58 1.42
CA ILE A 63 -15.05 17.96 0.19
C ILE A 63 -15.71 17.28 -1.02
N LEU A 64 -16.03 15.99 -0.88
CA LEU A 64 -16.50 15.17 -1.99
C LEU A 64 -18.01 15.34 -2.26
N PRO A 65 -18.45 15.22 -3.53
CA PRO A 65 -19.84 15.41 -3.92
C PRO A 65 -20.81 14.50 -3.16
N GLN A 66 -22.06 14.95 -3.03
CA GLN A 66 -23.18 14.14 -2.57
C GLN A 66 -23.95 13.60 -3.79
N ALA A 67 -23.27 12.80 -4.60
CA ALA A 67 -23.78 12.22 -5.83
C ALA A 67 -23.02 10.93 -6.17
N VAL A 68 -23.54 10.17 -7.12
CA VAL A 68 -22.76 9.13 -7.82
C VAL A 68 -21.99 9.80 -8.94
N VAL A 69 -20.66 9.71 -8.90
CA VAL A 69 -19.77 10.39 -9.86
C VAL A 69 -18.68 9.42 -10.32
N PRO A 70 -18.33 9.38 -11.61
CA PRO A 70 -17.15 8.66 -12.09
C PRO A 70 -15.89 9.09 -11.34
N VAL A 71 -15.04 8.13 -11.00
CA VAL A 71 -13.73 8.40 -10.42
C VAL A 71 -12.62 7.72 -11.24
N VAL A 72 -11.52 8.43 -11.39
CA VAL A 72 -10.28 7.92 -11.98
C VAL A 72 -9.20 7.92 -10.91
N LEU A 73 -8.64 6.74 -10.63
CA LEU A 73 -7.42 6.60 -9.85
C LEU A 73 -6.24 6.52 -10.81
N THR A 74 -5.24 7.39 -10.62
CA THR A 74 -4.00 7.40 -11.41
C THR A 74 -2.83 7.00 -10.53
N ARG A 75 -2.13 5.94 -10.92
CA ARG A 75 -0.86 5.52 -10.31
C ARG A 75 0.17 5.36 -11.42
N LEU A 76 1.27 6.08 -11.34
CA LEU A 76 2.25 6.19 -12.43
C LEU A 76 1.51 6.55 -13.73
N ASP A 77 1.74 5.79 -14.81
CA ASP A 77 1.08 6.00 -16.11
C ASP A 77 -0.22 5.21 -16.30
N LYS A 78 -0.71 4.54 -15.25
CA LYS A 78 -1.89 3.69 -15.30
C LYS A 78 -3.09 4.35 -14.65
N ASN A 79 -4.28 4.04 -15.19
CA ASN A 79 -5.55 4.61 -14.75
C ASN A 79 -6.60 3.53 -14.51
N TRP A 80 -7.33 3.63 -13.40
CA TRP A 80 -8.44 2.76 -13.05
C TRP A 80 -9.72 3.57 -12.92
N LYS A 81 -10.76 3.17 -13.66
CA LYS A 81 -12.07 3.82 -13.67
C LYS A 81 -13.05 3.02 -12.82
N MET A 82 -13.80 3.73 -11.98
CA MET A 82 -14.86 3.17 -11.14
C MET A 82 -15.86 4.26 -10.78
N ASN A 83 -16.88 3.96 -9.98
CA ASN A 83 -17.77 5.00 -9.47
C ASN A 83 -17.50 5.27 -8.00
N TYR A 84 -17.55 6.54 -7.65
CA TYR A 84 -17.72 6.99 -6.28
C TYR A 84 -19.21 7.08 -5.96
N ILE A 85 -19.61 6.44 -4.87
CA ILE A 85 -20.98 6.41 -4.36
C ILE A 85 -21.06 7.32 -3.13
N GLY A 86 -21.44 8.59 -3.37
CA GLY A 86 -21.59 9.61 -2.33
C GLY A 86 -23.03 9.97 -1.98
N GLU A 87 -24.01 9.20 -2.47
CA GLU A 87 -25.43 9.47 -2.26
C GLU A 87 -26.00 8.86 -0.96
N GLY A 88 -27.07 9.50 -0.45
CA GLY A 88 -27.79 9.05 0.73
C GLY A 88 -27.07 9.29 2.07
N LEU A 89 -27.54 8.61 3.12
CA LEU A 89 -26.96 8.65 4.47
C LEU A 89 -25.88 7.56 4.69
N SER A 90 -25.57 6.80 3.64
CA SER A 90 -24.62 5.68 3.71
C SER A 90 -23.17 6.18 3.70
N HIS A 91 -22.24 5.31 4.12
CA HIS A 91 -20.82 5.58 4.00
C HIS A 91 -20.41 5.77 2.53
N LYS A 92 -19.66 6.85 2.29
CA LYS A 92 -19.12 7.16 0.97
C LYS A 92 -18.08 6.11 0.60
N ARG A 93 -18.15 5.57 -0.61
CA ARG A 93 -17.31 4.43 -1.01
C ARG A 93 -17.01 4.44 -2.50
N PHE A 94 -16.04 3.65 -2.90
CA PHE A 94 -15.92 3.21 -4.29
C PHE A 94 -16.77 1.96 -4.53
N ASP A 95 -17.26 1.80 -5.76
CA ASP A 95 -18.04 0.64 -6.18
C ASP A 95 -17.15 -0.59 -6.43
N SER A 96 -17.72 -1.62 -7.08
CA SER A 96 -17.02 -2.87 -7.39
C SER A 96 -15.77 -2.69 -8.26
N GLY A 97 -15.60 -1.55 -8.94
CA GLY A 97 -14.39 -1.25 -9.69
C GLY A 97 -13.13 -1.14 -8.81
N TRP A 98 -13.28 -0.91 -7.51
CA TRP A 98 -12.17 -0.96 -6.54
C TRP A 98 -11.43 -2.30 -6.56
N LYS A 99 -12.15 -3.40 -6.76
CA LYS A 99 -11.55 -4.74 -6.83
C LYS A 99 -10.48 -4.85 -7.92
N ASN A 100 -10.70 -4.23 -9.07
CA ASN A 100 -9.74 -4.28 -10.17
C ASN A 100 -8.45 -3.53 -9.81
N PHE A 101 -8.58 -2.37 -9.17
CA PHE A 101 -7.42 -1.62 -8.67
C PHE A 101 -6.59 -2.44 -7.67
N VAL A 102 -7.25 -3.15 -6.75
CA VAL A 102 -6.59 -4.05 -5.79
C VAL A 102 -5.83 -5.18 -6.49
N ILE A 103 -6.48 -5.88 -7.42
CA ILE A 103 -5.90 -7.04 -8.10
C ILE A 103 -4.73 -6.62 -8.99
N ASP A 104 -4.91 -5.58 -9.81
CA ASP A 104 -3.90 -5.14 -10.77
C ASP A 104 -2.63 -4.58 -10.09
N ASN A 105 -2.76 -4.04 -8.88
CA ASN A 105 -1.65 -3.53 -8.09
C ASN A 105 -1.19 -4.50 -6.99
N ASN A 106 -1.73 -5.73 -6.96
CA ASN A 106 -1.37 -6.77 -5.99
C ASN A 106 -1.41 -6.29 -4.53
N LEU A 107 -2.39 -5.46 -4.17
CA LEU A 107 -2.53 -4.91 -2.83
C LEU A 107 -2.88 -5.99 -1.81
N LYS A 108 -2.20 -5.97 -0.67
CA LYS A 108 -2.32 -6.92 0.43
C LYS A 108 -2.79 -6.24 1.70
N VAL A 109 -3.14 -7.07 2.68
CA VAL A 109 -3.44 -6.58 4.03
C VAL A 109 -2.16 -6.00 4.63
N GLY A 110 -2.25 -4.78 5.18
CA GLY A 110 -1.11 -4.06 5.73
C GLY A 110 -0.50 -3.03 4.76
N ASP A 111 -0.75 -3.15 3.45
CA ASP A 111 -0.33 -2.11 2.50
C ASP A 111 -1.09 -0.81 2.77
N GLY A 112 -0.39 0.30 2.58
CA GLY A 112 -0.94 1.64 2.63
C GLY A 112 -1.20 2.19 1.23
N CYS A 113 -2.17 3.08 1.10
CA CYS A 113 -2.27 3.99 -0.03
C CYS A 113 -2.47 5.42 0.45
N VAL A 114 -1.87 6.36 -0.27
CA VAL A 114 -2.18 7.79 -0.18
C VAL A 114 -2.93 8.19 -1.44
N PHE A 115 -4.08 8.85 -1.26
CA PHE A 115 -4.94 9.36 -2.31
C PHE A 115 -4.94 10.90 -2.25
N GLU A 116 -4.34 11.55 -3.24
CA GLU A 116 -4.35 13.01 -3.42
C GLU A 116 -5.44 13.38 -4.42
N LEU A 117 -6.37 14.26 -4.03
CA LEU A 117 -7.47 14.72 -4.89
C LEU A 117 -6.95 15.75 -5.89
N SER A 118 -6.89 15.38 -7.17
CA SER A 118 -6.41 16.24 -8.25
C SER A 118 -7.53 16.96 -9.01
N GLU A 119 -8.75 16.40 -9.01
CA GLU A 119 -9.94 17.03 -9.58
C GLU A 119 -11.18 16.64 -8.78
N CYS A 120 -12.02 17.63 -8.48
CA CYS A 120 -13.31 17.43 -7.81
C CYS A 120 -14.40 18.24 -8.52
N SER A 121 -15.17 17.58 -9.37
CA SER A 121 -16.30 18.18 -10.08
C SER A 121 -17.57 17.34 -9.96
N LYS A 122 -18.68 17.84 -10.53
CA LYS A 122 -19.93 17.08 -10.62
C LYS A 122 -19.86 15.95 -11.64
N ASP A 123 -18.93 16.03 -12.59
CA ASP A 123 -18.82 15.11 -13.71
C ASP A 123 -17.73 14.05 -13.50
N CYS A 124 -16.70 14.37 -12.70
CA CYS A 124 -15.58 13.48 -12.45
C CYS A 124 -14.83 13.80 -11.15
N LEU A 125 -14.35 12.75 -10.49
CA LEU A 125 -13.32 12.83 -9.46
C LEU A 125 -12.02 12.23 -10.00
N LYS A 126 -10.88 12.84 -9.68
CA LYS A 126 -9.56 12.27 -9.99
C LYS A 126 -8.70 12.23 -8.75
N PHE A 127 -8.08 11.09 -8.50
CA PHE A 127 -7.09 10.93 -7.44
C PHE A 127 -5.78 10.44 -8.03
N ARG A 128 -4.67 11.05 -7.60
CA ARG A 128 -3.34 10.44 -7.72
C ARG A 128 -3.13 9.51 -6.54
N VAL A 129 -2.64 8.31 -6.79
CA VAL A 129 -2.55 7.25 -5.79
C VAL A 129 -1.13 6.73 -5.66
N GLN A 130 -0.54 6.88 -4.49
CA GLN A 130 0.74 6.30 -4.13
C GLN A 130 0.50 5.07 -3.25
N ILE A 131 1.11 3.94 -3.59
CA ILE A 131 1.09 2.73 -2.77
C ILE A 131 2.31 2.77 -1.86
N LEU A 132 2.09 2.45 -0.59
CA LEU A 132 3.12 2.29 0.43
C LEU A 132 3.12 0.81 0.79
N GLU A 133 4.14 0.08 0.35
CA GLU A 133 4.24 -1.35 0.64
C GLU A 133 4.32 -1.58 2.14
N GLY A 134 3.46 -2.48 2.64
CA GLY A 134 3.33 -2.80 4.06
C GLY A 134 4.41 -3.76 4.57
N ASP A 135 5.48 -3.97 3.82
CA ASP A 135 6.61 -4.83 4.20
C ASP A 135 7.41 -4.15 5.33
N PHE A 136 6.83 -4.18 6.52
CA PHE A 136 7.52 -3.80 7.73
C PHE A 136 8.60 -4.86 7.97
N PRO A 137 9.89 -4.47 8.09
CA PRO A 137 10.97 -5.40 8.34
C PRO A 137 10.62 -6.34 9.49
N SER A 138 10.83 -7.64 9.30
CA SER A 138 10.53 -8.65 10.33
C SER A 138 11.24 -8.32 11.66
N GLU A 139 12.40 -7.69 11.55
CA GLU A 139 13.25 -7.17 12.63
C GLU A 139 12.57 -6.11 13.50
N LEU A 140 11.58 -5.39 12.97
CA LEU A 140 10.81 -4.38 13.70
C LEU A 140 9.51 -4.95 14.29
N LEU A 141 9.01 -6.09 13.81
CA LEU A 141 7.83 -6.76 14.38
C LEU A 141 8.10 -7.30 15.79
N ASP A 142 9.32 -7.75 16.06
CA ASP A 142 9.74 -8.25 17.38
C ASP A 142 9.81 -7.14 18.45
N ARG A 143 9.81 -5.86 18.03
CA ARG A 143 9.91 -4.69 18.92
C ARG A 143 8.59 -3.93 19.08
N VAL A 144 7.53 -4.33 18.37
CA VAL A 144 6.23 -3.65 18.38
C VAL A 144 5.19 -4.60 18.95
N ASP A 145 5.13 -4.71 20.28
CA ASP A 145 3.98 -5.28 20.98
C ASP A 145 2.79 -4.30 21.07
N GLY A 146 2.91 -3.15 20.39
CA GLY A 146 1.88 -2.12 20.30
C GLY A 146 1.48 -1.53 21.65
N LYS A 147 2.29 -1.76 22.71
CA LYS A 147 1.86 -1.54 24.09
C LYS A 147 2.49 -0.32 24.77
N CYS A 148 3.55 0.29 24.22
CA CYS A 148 4.12 1.49 24.81
C CYS A 148 4.86 2.42 23.84
N SER A 149 4.88 3.72 24.19
CA SER A 149 5.57 4.82 23.50
C SER A 149 7.10 4.78 23.57
N ASP A 150 7.68 3.70 24.11
CA ASP A 150 9.01 3.74 24.70
C ASP A 150 10.15 3.52 23.70
N THR A 151 9.83 3.32 22.42
CA THR A 151 10.83 3.25 21.34
C THR A 151 10.37 4.10 20.15
N PRO A 152 10.74 5.39 20.09
CA PRO A 152 10.41 6.21 18.93
C PRO A 152 11.15 5.72 17.69
N ILE A 153 10.51 5.85 16.52
CA ILE A 153 11.18 5.67 15.23
C ILE A 153 12.14 6.85 15.05
N LEU A 154 13.43 6.56 15.03
CA LEU A 154 14.46 7.56 14.74
C LEU A 154 14.52 7.75 13.22
N ILE A 155 14.30 8.99 12.76
CA ILE A 155 14.54 9.41 11.39
C ILE A 155 15.79 10.31 11.45
N ASP A 156 16.85 9.90 10.77
CA ASP A 156 18.11 10.67 10.63
C ASP A 156 18.04 11.61 9.41
#